data_AF-S8BF67-F1
#
_entry.id   AF-S8BF67-F1
#
_cell.length_a   1.000
_cell.length_b   1.000
_cell.length_c   1.000
_cell.angle_alpha   90.00
_cell.angle_beta   90.00
_cell.angle_gamma   90.00
#
_symmetry.space_group_name_H-M   'P 1'
#
loop_
_entity.id
_entity.type
_entity.pdbx_description
1 polymer ?
#
loop_
_entity_poly.entity_id
_entity_poly.type
_entity_poly.pdbx_seq_one_letter_code
_entity_poly.pdbx_strand_id
1 'polypeptide(L)'
;MAAADVHRLHRPSNFNGQSIFFYKNHPIRFICIVGVIIARTEVPRRTIITLDDSSGATLDICILHADPSTRPNTQSESIHDADQPAEHGPSSSNTHARSIRPEHVSATDRTILDISSLQPGRSVKIKGTPSHFRSTMQLNLERFTLIRDTNAEMQFIDQRLRFLVEVLAVPWVLSSEEVDRCRADAERGDVMAIEHRQRAERRVKRRAEREERDFHHIQKRYEREEQKRAKEAMLSREDGVSLMRDIQWKKALASNGAGRDSR
;
A
#
# COMPACT_ATOMS: atom_id res chain seq x y z
N MET A 1 0.57 2.60 30.25
CA MET A 1 1.92 3.06 30.68
C MET A 1 1.94 4.58 30.69
N ALA A 2 2.76 5.18 31.54
CA ALA A 2 3.00 6.62 31.55
C ALA A 2 4.18 7.02 30.65
N ALA A 3 4.34 8.31 30.32
CA ALA A 3 5.50 8.78 29.52
C ALA A 3 6.83 8.39 30.18
N ALA A 4 6.95 8.56 31.50
CA ALA A 4 8.14 8.16 32.26
C ALA A 4 8.44 6.65 32.16
N ASP A 5 7.41 5.80 32.08
CA ASP A 5 7.59 4.36 31.87
C ASP A 5 8.05 4.03 30.47
N VAL A 6 7.57 4.77 29.46
CA VAL A 6 7.97 4.57 28.06
C VAL A 6 9.45 4.81 27.88
N HIS A 7 10.02 5.83 28.53
CA HIS A 7 11.46 6.11 28.50
C HIS A 7 12.32 5.02 29.16
N ARG A 8 11.72 4.17 30.01
CA ARG A 8 12.40 3.02 30.63
C ARG A 8 12.35 1.76 29.77
N LEU A 9 11.66 1.81 28.63
CA LEU A 9 11.66 0.70 27.70
C LEU A 9 13.07 0.49 27.14
N HIS A 10 13.41 -0.78 26.98
CA HIS A 10 14.67 -1.20 26.37
C HIS A 10 14.40 -2.25 25.30
N ARG A 11 15.33 -2.37 24.35
CA ARG A 11 15.29 -3.42 23.32
C ARG A 11 16.54 -4.27 23.39
N PRO A 12 16.44 -5.52 23.87
CA PRO A 12 17.57 -6.44 23.87
C PRO A 12 18.04 -6.77 22.44
N SER A 13 19.34 -7.03 22.27
CA SER A 13 19.98 -7.17 20.95
C SER A 13 19.44 -8.34 20.12
N ASN A 14 19.00 -9.42 20.78
CA ASN A 14 18.39 -10.59 20.15
C ASN A 14 17.00 -10.33 19.55
N PHE A 15 16.38 -9.18 19.85
CA PHE A 15 15.11 -8.74 19.25
C PHE A 15 15.31 -7.60 18.25
N ASN A 16 16.55 -7.31 17.83
CA ASN A 16 16.81 -6.36 16.77
C ASN A 16 16.13 -6.81 15.47
N GLY A 17 15.46 -5.87 14.79
CA GLY A 17 14.64 -6.14 13.60
C GLY A 17 13.16 -6.38 13.90
N GLN A 18 12.80 -6.64 15.16
CA GLN A 18 11.40 -6.68 15.60
C GLN A 18 10.99 -5.33 16.19
N SER A 19 9.74 -4.92 15.98
CA SER A 19 9.14 -3.72 16.58
C SER A 19 8.61 -3.99 18.00
N ILE A 20 9.43 -4.67 18.81
CA ILE A 20 9.09 -5.06 20.19
C ILE A 20 10.11 -4.44 21.14
N PHE A 21 9.59 -3.85 22.22
CA PHE A 21 10.35 -3.28 23.32
C PHE A 21 9.99 -4.01 24.59
N PHE A 22 10.75 -3.81 25.67
CA PHE A 22 10.51 -4.50 26.93
C PHE A 22 10.44 -3.52 28.08
N TYR A 23 9.42 -3.67 28.92
CA TYR A 23 9.35 -3.07 30.25
C TYR A 23 9.63 -4.16 31.26
N LYS A 24 10.78 -4.08 31.96
CA LYS A 24 11.33 -5.26 32.67
C LYS A 24 11.39 -6.45 31.69
N ASN A 25 10.71 -7.56 31.97
CA ASN A 25 10.65 -8.72 31.07
C ASN A 25 9.35 -8.81 30.26
N HIS A 26 8.48 -7.80 30.28
CA HIS A 26 7.23 -7.80 29.51
C HIS A 26 7.46 -7.29 28.08
N PRO A 27 7.08 -8.05 27.03
CA PRO A 27 7.14 -7.58 25.65
C PRO A 27 6.02 -6.57 25.34
N ILE A 28 6.42 -5.39 24.88
CA ILE A 28 5.56 -4.25 24.57
C ILE A 28 5.66 -3.92 23.07
N ARG A 29 4.55 -4.11 22.35
CA ARG A 29 4.44 -3.76 20.92
C ARG A 29 3.67 -2.47 20.67
N PHE A 30 2.70 -2.16 21.53
CA PHE A 30 1.89 -0.95 21.42
C PHE A 30 1.78 -0.30 22.78
N ILE A 31 1.77 1.03 22.77
CA ILE A 31 1.57 1.84 23.95
C ILE A 31 0.33 2.68 23.73
N CYS A 32 -0.50 2.76 24.76
CA CYS A 32 -1.57 3.74 24.84
C CYS A 32 -1.24 4.72 25.95
N ILE A 33 -1.31 6.01 25.65
CA ILE A 33 -1.02 7.11 26.56
C ILE A 33 -2.11 8.19 26.42
N VAL A 34 -2.39 8.87 27.52
CA VAL A 34 -3.24 10.06 27.55
C VAL A 34 -2.40 11.20 28.10
N GLY A 35 -2.50 12.37 27.48
CA GLY A 35 -1.86 13.58 27.97
C GLY A 35 -2.32 14.81 27.21
N VAL A 36 -1.83 15.95 27.66
CA VAL A 36 -2.04 17.25 27.00
C VAL A 36 -0.97 17.43 25.93
N ILE A 37 -1.38 17.89 24.76
CA ILE A 37 -0.44 18.31 23.72
C ILE A 37 0.20 19.62 24.15
N ILE A 38 1.51 19.62 24.35
CA ILE A 38 2.25 20.83 24.75
C ILE A 38 2.99 21.47 23.57
N ALA A 39 3.32 20.70 22.54
CA ALA A 39 3.99 21.21 21.35
C ALA A 39 3.55 20.46 20.09
N ARG A 40 3.61 21.15 18.96
CA ARG A 40 3.41 20.60 17.62
C ARG A 40 4.45 21.19 16.69
N THR A 41 5.20 20.33 16.02
CA THR A 41 6.27 20.71 15.10
C THR A 41 6.08 20.01 13.77
N GLU A 42 6.04 20.79 12.70
CA GLU A 42 6.00 20.26 11.34
C GLU A 42 7.42 20.10 10.81
N VAL A 43 7.76 18.90 10.34
CA VAL A 43 9.02 18.62 9.65
C VAL A 43 8.73 18.01 8.27
N PRO A 44 9.66 18.03 7.30
CA PRO A 44 9.34 17.74 5.89
C PRO A 44 8.67 16.39 5.59
N ARG A 45 8.81 15.39 6.47
CA ARG A 45 8.23 14.04 6.27
C ARG A 45 7.31 13.59 7.39
N ARG A 46 7.15 14.41 8.43
CA ARG A 46 6.46 14.03 9.66
C ARG A 46 5.88 15.25 10.36
N THR A 47 4.83 15.02 11.12
CA THR A 47 4.38 15.95 12.15
C THR A 47 4.73 15.35 13.50
N ILE A 48 5.37 16.11 14.37
CA ILE A 48 5.76 15.66 15.72
C ILE A 48 4.91 16.41 16.72
N ILE A 49 4.32 15.66 17.65
CA ILE A 49 3.51 16.21 18.73
C ILE A 49 4.12 15.78 20.05
N THR A 50 4.37 16.70 20.96
CA THR A 50 4.88 16.38 22.30
C THR A 50 3.72 16.34 23.28
N LEU A 51 3.59 15.21 23.99
CA LEU A 51 2.60 14.99 25.03
C LEU A 51 3.21 15.10 26.43
N ASP A 52 2.44 15.67 27.35
CA ASP A 52 2.68 15.64 28.79
C ASP A 52 1.51 14.94 29.50
N ASP A 53 1.82 13.87 30.25
CA ASP A 53 0.86 13.12 31.08
C ASP A 53 1.10 13.33 32.59
N SER A 54 1.90 14.35 32.94
CA SER A 54 2.29 14.71 34.30
C SER A 54 3.00 13.60 35.08
N SER A 55 3.54 12.58 34.40
CA SER A 55 4.33 11.52 35.04
C SER A 55 5.79 11.91 35.32
N GLY A 56 6.17 13.15 35.04
CA GLY A 56 7.53 13.66 35.18
C GLY A 56 8.39 13.53 33.92
N ALA A 57 7.81 13.14 32.79
CA ALA A 57 8.46 13.14 31.48
C ALA A 57 7.46 13.46 30.37
N THR A 58 7.95 14.02 29.26
CA THR A 58 7.17 14.23 28.05
C THR A 58 7.49 13.16 27.01
N LEU A 59 6.62 12.98 26.02
CA LEU A 59 6.80 11.97 24.98
C LEU A 59 6.49 12.53 23.61
N ASP A 60 7.43 12.36 22.68
CA ASP A 60 7.24 12.74 21.28
C ASP A 60 6.46 11.67 20.52
N ILE A 61 5.47 12.13 19.78
CA ILE A 61 4.58 11.33 18.93
C ILE A 61 4.82 11.73 17.48
N CYS A 62 5.47 10.83 16.74
CA CYS A 62 5.72 10.96 15.32
C CYS A 62 4.49 10.53 14.51
N ILE A 63 4.04 11.42 13.64
CA ILE A 63 2.98 11.18 12.66
C ILE A 63 3.61 11.23 11.28
N LEU A 64 3.42 10.19 10.46
CA LEU A 64 4.03 10.12 9.15
C LEU A 64 3.22 10.91 8.12
N HIS A 65 3.90 11.57 7.20
CA HIS A 65 3.28 12.06 5.97
C HIS A 65 3.15 10.91 4.96
N ALA A 66 2.08 10.90 4.18
CA ALA A 66 1.91 10.02 3.04
C ALA A 66 3.02 10.29 2.02
N ASP A 67 3.61 9.23 1.49
CA ASP A 67 4.60 9.36 0.44
C ASP A 67 3.89 9.79 -0.87
N PRO A 68 4.32 10.86 -1.56
CA PRO A 68 3.68 11.29 -2.80
C PRO A 68 3.67 10.23 -3.89
N SER A 69 4.55 9.22 -3.81
CA SER A 69 4.61 8.07 -4.74
C SER A 69 3.53 7.01 -4.51
N THR A 70 2.88 6.99 -3.33
CA THR A 70 1.91 5.94 -2.95
C THR A 70 0.46 6.38 -3.15
N ARG A 71 0.21 7.49 -3.87
CA ARG A 71 -1.15 7.95 -4.15
C ARG A 71 -1.87 6.90 -5.02
N PRO A 72 -2.92 6.22 -4.53
CA PRO A 72 -3.75 5.41 -5.41
C PRO A 72 -4.45 6.38 -6.37
N ASN A 73 -4.21 6.19 -7.67
CA ASN A 73 -4.75 7.02 -8.74
C ASN A 73 -6.27 6.76 -8.86
N THR A 74 -7.05 7.31 -7.93
CA THR A 74 -8.52 7.22 -7.95
C THR A 74 -9.08 8.44 -8.65
N GLN A 75 -8.76 8.59 -9.94
CA GLN A 75 -9.43 9.51 -10.86
C GLN A 75 -9.51 8.86 -12.23
N SER A 76 -10.51 8.02 -12.42
CA SER A 76 -10.99 7.61 -13.74
C SER A 76 -12.42 7.15 -13.57
N GLU A 77 -13.38 8.09 -13.63
CA GLU A 77 -14.72 7.87 -14.17
C GLU A 77 -15.52 9.18 -14.15
N SER A 78 -15.49 9.87 -15.29
CA SER A 78 -16.68 10.53 -15.84
C SER A 78 -16.42 10.81 -17.32
N ILE A 79 -16.86 9.89 -18.16
CA ILE A 79 -17.18 10.13 -19.57
C ILE A 79 -18.56 10.77 -19.58
N HIS A 80 -18.70 11.94 -20.22
CA HIS A 80 -19.83 12.25 -21.11
C HIS A 80 -19.54 13.55 -21.89
N ASP A 81 -19.46 13.38 -23.22
CA ASP A 81 -19.49 14.42 -24.24
C ASP A 81 -20.80 15.21 -24.24
N ALA A 82 -20.72 16.52 -24.49
CA ALA A 82 -21.62 17.22 -25.43
C ALA A 82 -21.06 18.61 -25.79
N ASP A 83 -21.13 18.88 -27.08
CA ASP A 83 -20.69 20.00 -27.90
C ASP A 83 -21.62 21.23 -27.78
N GLN A 84 -21.08 22.47 -27.73
CA GLN A 84 -21.59 23.74 -28.31
C GLN A 84 -21.11 25.06 -27.64
N PRO A 85 -21.15 26.23 -28.34
CA PRO A 85 -20.04 27.19 -28.40
C PRO A 85 -20.20 28.49 -27.58
N ALA A 86 -19.11 29.26 -27.61
CA ALA A 86 -18.75 30.46 -26.86
C ALA A 86 -19.74 31.65 -26.84
N GLU A 87 -19.89 32.27 -25.65
CA GLU A 87 -20.12 33.71 -25.49
C GLU A 87 -19.42 34.27 -24.23
N HIS A 88 -19.08 35.56 -24.28
CA HIS A 88 -18.13 36.29 -23.44
C HIS A 88 -18.60 36.63 -22.01
N GLY A 89 -17.67 36.56 -21.05
CA GLY A 89 -17.74 37.27 -19.77
C GLY A 89 -16.43 37.15 -18.97
N PRO A 90 -15.82 38.23 -18.45
CA PRO A 90 -14.60 38.14 -17.66
C PRO A 90 -14.96 37.73 -16.24
N SER A 91 -15.19 36.44 -16.03
CA SER A 91 -15.35 35.90 -14.68
C SER A 91 -13.99 35.58 -14.12
N SER A 92 -13.60 36.36 -13.11
CA SER A 92 -12.44 36.19 -12.26
C SER A 92 -12.28 34.72 -11.85
N SER A 93 -11.36 34.01 -12.50
CA SER A 93 -10.95 32.67 -12.09
C SER A 93 -10.12 32.83 -10.82
N ASN A 94 -10.84 32.81 -9.69
CA ASN A 94 -10.26 32.61 -8.38
C ASN A 94 -9.60 31.22 -8.41
N THR A 95 -8.33 31.21 -8.82
CA THR A 95 -7.50 30.02 -8.85
C THR A 95 -7.22 29.71 -7.39
N HIS A 96 -8.14 28.97 -6.76
CA HIS A 96 -7.91 28.37 -5.46
C HIS A 96 -6.69 27.47 -5.59
N ALA A 97 -5.51 28.03 -5.28
CA ALA A 97 -4.34 27.27 -4.93
C ALA A 97 -4.77 26.32 -3.81
N ARG A 98 -5.07 25.07 -4.16
CA ARG A 98 -5.25 23.99 -3.20
C ARG A 98 -3.97 23.97 -2.38
N SER A 99 -4.04 24.51 -1.16
CA SER A 99 -2.98 24.37 -0.18
C SER A 99 -2.71 22.87 -0.04
N ILE A 100 -1.61 22.40 -0.61
CA ILE A 100 -1.20 21.00 -0.56
C ILE A 100 -0.74 20.75 0.88
N ARG A 101 -1.70 20.52 1.78
CA ARG A 101 -1.38 20.03 3.11
C ARG A 101 -0.93 18.58 2.96
N PRO A 102 0.19 18.18 3.58
CA PRO A 102 0.61 16.79 3.57
C PRO A 102 -0.49 15.94 4.21
N GLU A 103 -0.88 14.86 3.53
CA GLU A 103 -1.77 13.85 4.08
C GLU A 103 -1.01 13.04 5.13
N HIS A 104 -1.63 12.71 6.26
CA HIS A 104 -1.00 11.96 7.35
C HIS A 104 -1.47 10.53 7.34
N VAL A 105 -0.57 9.61 7.70
CA VAL A 105 -0.86 8.17 7.74
C VAL A 105 -0.39 7.53 9.05
N SER A 106 -1.06 6.46 9.45
CA SER A 106 -0.64 5.61 10.56
C SER A 106 0.72 4.95 10.28
N ALA A 107 1.41 4.50 11.32
CA ALA A 107 2.71 3.88 11.16
C ALA A 107 2.65 2.48 10.52
N THR A 108 1.71 1.64 10.95
CA THR A 108 1.67 0.21 10.58
C THR A 108 0.90 -0.05 9.29
N ASP A 109 -0.36 0.37 9.21
CA ASP A 109 -1.25 0.05 8.08
C ASP A 109 -1.38 1.16 7.04
N ARG A 110 -0.72 2.30 7.27
CA ARG A 110 -0.75 3.49 6.41
C ARG A 110 -2.16 4.03 6.16
N THR A 111 -3.08 3.79 7.09
CA THR A 111 -4.42 4.39 7.07
C THR A 111 -4.34 5.90 7.22
N ILE A 112 -5.19 6.62 6.49
CA ILE A 112 -5.21 8.08 6.50
C ILE A 112 -5.71 8.57 7.86
N LEU A 113 -5.01 9.57 8.42
CA LEU A 113 -5.32 10.17 9.71
C LEU A 113 -5.62 11.66 9.53
N ASP A 114 -6.81 12.11 9.89
CA ASP A 114 -7.08 13.54 10.02
C ASP A 114 -6.58 14.04 11.38
N ILE A 115 -5.43 14.72 11.38
CA ILE A 115 -4.80 15.24 12.59
C ILE A 115 -5.11 16.72 12.86
N SER A 116 -6.07 17.31 12.13
CA SER A 116 -6.44 18.73 12.27
C SER A 116 -6.78 19.11 13.71
N SER A 117 -7.37 18.17 14.46
CA SER A 117 -7.78 18.35 15.85
C SER A 117 -6.64 18.24 16.87
N LEU A 118 -5.46 17.75 16.47
CA LEU A 118 -4.31 17.59 17.36
C LEU A 118 -3.53 18.90 17.47
N GLN A 119 -4.04 19.83 18.27
CA GLN A 119 -3.42 21.12 18.53
C GLN A 119 -2.93 21.24 19.98
N PRO A 120 -1.90 22.07 20.25
CA PRO A 120 -1.48 22.40 21.61
C PRO A 120 -2.65 22.82 22.52
N GLY A 121 -2.60 22.37 23.78
CA GLY A 121 -3.64 22.57 24.79
C GLY A 121 -4.78 21.54 24.76
N ARG A 122 -4.83 20.64 23.77
CA ARG A 122 -5.83 19.57 23.72
C ARG A 122 -5.37 18.32 24.47
N SER A 123 -6.26 17.72 25.24
CA SER A 123 -6.07 16.39 25.82
C SER A 123 -6.43 15.30 24.82
N VAL A 124 -5.56 14.31 24.67
CA VAL A 124 -5.72 13.25 23.66
C VAL A 124 -5.28 11.90 24.21
N LYS A 125 -6.02 10.85 23.85
CA LYS A 125 -5.62 9.46 23.97
C LYS A 125 -4.95 9.02 22.68
N ILE A 126 -3.70 8.62 22.76
CA ILE A 126 -2.91 8.15 21.62
C ILE A 126 -2.60 6.68 21.80
N LYS A 127 -2.69 5.92 20.70
CA LYS A 127 -2.08 4.61 20.58
C LYS A 127 -0.99 4.68 19.52
N GLY A 128 0.19 4.17 19.87
CA GLY A 128 1.33 4.14 18.96
C GLY A 128 2.22 2.92 19.14
N THR A 129 3.10 2.74 18.16
CA THR A 129 4.21 1.78 18.23
C THR A 129 5.45 2.49 18.80
N PRO A 130 6.14 1.93 19.81
CA PRO A 130 7.38 2.50 20.32
C PRO A 130 8.47 2.49 19.25
N SER A 131 9.28 3.54 19.24
CA SER A 131 10.50 3.61 18.44
C SER A 131 11.57 4.45 19.13
N HIS A 132 12.81 4.35 18.65
CA HIS A 132 13.90 5.20 19.08
C HIS A 132 14.32 6.15 17.95
N PHE A 133 14.64 7.39 18.31
CA PHE A 133 15.34 8.32 17.44
C PHE A 133 16.45 8.99 18.22
N ARG A 134 17.69 8.84 17.76
CA ARG A 134 18.89 9.39 18.41
C ARG A 134 18.95 9.10 19.92
N SER A 135 18.68 7.84 20.28
CA SER A 135 18.65 7.33 21.66
C SER A 135 17.50 7.85 22.55
N THR A 136 16.57 8.64 22.01
CA THR A 136 15.36 9.07 22.73
C THR A 136 14.17 8.18 22.34
N MET A 137 13.32 7.83 23.31
CA MET A 137 12.08 7.11 23.05
C MET A 137 11.01 8.05 22.48
N GLN A 138 10.29 7.56 21.48
CA GLN A 138 9.15 8.24 20.87
C GLN A 138 8.10 7.21 20.43
N LEU A 139 6.87 7.63 20.12
CA LEU A 139 5.86 6.74 19.53
C LEU A 139 5.60 7.13 18.08
N ASN A 140 5.37 6.14 17.21
CA ASN A 140 4.74 6.39 15.93
C ASN A 140 3.22 6.23 16.08
N LEU A 141 2.46 7.22 15.60
CA LEU A 141 1.02 7.25 15.75
C LEU A 141 0.35 6.12 14.94
N GLU A 142 -0.52 5.35 15.60
CA GLU A 142 -1.42 4.40 14.92
C GLU A 142 -2.85 4.92 14.87
N ARG A 143 -3.32 5.46 16.00
CA ARG A 143 -4.65 6.07 16.11
C ARG A 143 -4.72 6.98 17.33
N PHE A 144 -5.69 7.87 17.34
CA PHE A 144 -5.94 8.73 18.49
C PHE A 144 -7.44 8.95 18.73
N THR A 145 -7.77 9.48 19.90
CA THR A 145 -9.11 9.93 20.27
C THR A 145 -8.97 11.15 21.15
N LEU A 146 -9.69 12.24 20.82
CA LEU A 146 -9.71 13.42 21.69
C LEU A 146 -10.44 13.10 23.00
N ILE A 147 -9.86 13.55 24.10
CA ILE A 147 -10.51 13.51 25.41
C ILE A 147 -11.12 14.87 25.68
N ARG A 148 -12.43 14.88 25.94
CA ARG A 148 -13.21 16.12 26.09
C ARG A 148 -13.38 16.56 27.53
N ASP A 149 -13.33 15.62 28.48
CA ASP A 149 -13.58 15.90 29.89
C ASP A 149 -12.55 15.22 30.79
N THR A 150 -12.44 15.74 32.00
CA THR A 150 -11.54 15.23 33.04
C THR A 150 -11.96 13.84 33.53
N ASN A 151 -13.24 13.46 33.43
CA ASN A 151 -13.71 12.15 33.86
C ASN A 151 -13.09 11.03 33.01
N ALA A 152 -13.08 11.19 31.69
CA ALA A 152 -12.47 10.25 30.76
C ALA A 152 -10.94 10.19 30.93
N GLU A 153 -10.30 11.31 31.25
CA GLU A 153 -8.88 11.34 31.62
C GLU A 153 -8.61 10.54 32.89
N MET A 154 -9.38 10.78 33.96
CA MET A 154 -9.25 10.07 35.23
C MET A 154 -9.52 8.57 35.11
N GLN A 155 -10.51 8.17 34.31
CA GLN A 155 -10.76 6.75 34.00
C GLN A 155 -9.57 6.10 33.31
N PHE A 156 -8.91 6.80 32.39
CA PHE A 156 -7.72 6.27 31.75
C PHE A 156 -6.54 6.18 32.72
N ILE A 157 -6.36 7.18 33.59
CA ILE A 157 -5.32 7.16 34.62
C ILE A 157 -5.51 5.96 35.55
N ASP A 158 -6.74 5.69 36.00
CA ASP A 158 -7.07 4.53 36.82
C ASP A 158 -6.73 3.21 36.10
N GLN A 159 -7.18 3.05 34.85
CA GLN A 159 -6.85 1.88 34.02
C GLN A 159 -5.33 1.70 33.85
N ARG A 160 -4.61 2.80 33.63
CA ARG A 160 -3.14 2.80 33.49
C ARG A 160 -2.47 2.33 34.77
N LEU A 161 -2.88 2.84 35.92
CA LEU A 161 -2.30 2.51 37.22
C LEU A 161 -2.58 1.05 37.57
N ARG A 162 -3.82 0.59 37.38
CA ARG A 162 -4.21 -0.80 37.57
C ARG A 162 -3.35 -1.74 36.72
N PHE A 163 -3.20 -1.45 35.43
CA PHE A 163 -2.35 -2.25 34.54
C PHE A 163 -0.88 -2.23 34.96
N LEU A 164 -0.36 -1.09 35.44
CA LEU A 164 1.00 -1.00 35.93
C LEU A 164 1.22 -1.92 37.14
N VAL A 165 0.31 -1.88 38.13
CA VAL A 165 0.44 -2.64 39.38
C VAL A 165 0.14 -4.13 39.18
N GLU A 166 -0.95 -4.46 38.49
CA GLU A 166 -1.40 -5.85 38.33
C GLU A 166 -0.59 -6.63 37.30
N VAL A 167 -0.05 -5.95 36.26
CA VAL A 167 0.61 -6.62 35.14
C VAL A 167 2.10 -6.27 35.08
N LEU A 168 2.45 -5.01 34.84
CA LEU A 168 3.85 -4.65 34.53
C LEU A 168 4.78 -4.69 35.75
N ALA A 169 4.24 -4.53 36.96
CA ALA A 169 5.02 -4.60 38.19
C ALA A 169 5.42 -6.05 38.53
N VAL A 170 4.54 -7.00 38.24
CA VAL A 170 4.75 -8.44 38.45
C VAL A 170 5.63 -9.00 37.32
N PRO A 171 6.69 -9.77 37.61
CA PRO A 171 7.50 -10.37 36.55
C PRO A 171 6.67 -11.29 35.64
N TRP A 172 6.89 -11.22 34.33
CA TRP A 172 6.30 -12.17 33.40
C TRP A 172 7.01 -13.52 33.51
N VAL A 173 6.33 -14.53 34.05
CA VAL A 173 6.88 -15.87 34.23
C VAL A 173 5.96 -16.88 33.54
N LEU A 174 6.56 -17.84 32.85
CA LEU A 174 5.87 -18.98 32.26
C LEU A 174 6.35 -20.25 32.95
N SER A 175 5.42 -21.18 33.19
CA SER A 175 5.74 -22.52 33.66
C SER A 175 6.48 -23.32 32.58
N SER A 176 7.22 -24.36 32.99
CA SER A 176 7.88 -25.27 32.05
C SER A 176 6.89 -25.90 31.08
N GLU A 177 5.70 -26.27 31.55
CA GLU A 177 4.64 -26.85 30.72
C GLU A 177 4.13 -25.87 29.65
N GLU A 178 3.98 -24.59 29.99
CA GLU A 178 3.61 -23.55 29.03
C GLU A 178 4.72 -23.33 27.99
N VAL A 179 5.97 -23.32 28.42
CA VAL A 179 7.14 -23.18 27.53
C VAL A 179 7.21 -24.36 26.55
N ASP A 180 7.06 -25.59 27.04
CA ASP A 180 7.10 -26.80 26.21
C ASP A 180 5.93 -26.83 25.23
N ARG A 181 4.74 -26.42 25.66
CA ARG A 181 3.58 -26.27 24.79
C ARG A 181 3.82 -25.27 23.67
N CYS A 182 4.35 -24.08 24.00
CA CYS A 182 4.68 -23.06 23.01
C CYS A 182 5.74 -23.54 22.01
N ARG A 183 6.76 -24.29 22.47
CA ARG A 183 7.77 -24.89 21.58
C ARG A 183 7.14 -25.90 20.62
N ALA A 184 6.31 -26.80 21.13
CA ALA A 184 5.62 -27.79 20.31
C ALA A 184 4.65 -27.14 19.30
N ASP A 185 3.97 -26.06 19.69
CA ASP A 185 3.13 -25.27 18.77
C ASP A 185 3.95 -24.58 17.68
N ALA A 186 5.11 -24.02 18.01
CA ALA A 186 6.01 -23.39 17.05
C ALA A 186 6.52 -24.41 16.02
N GLU A 187 6.99 -25.58 16.47
CA GLU A 187 7.45 -26.66 15.60
C GLU A 187 6.34 -27.15 14.66
N ARG A 188 5.12 -27.34 15.17
CA ARG A 188 3.95 -27.68 14.34
C ARG A 188 3.66 -26.61 13.31
N GLY A 189 3.74 -25.34 13.69
CA GLY A 189 3.55 -24.19 12.80
C GLY A 189 4.56 -24.19 11.64
N ASP A 190 5.84 -24.43 11.94
CA ASP A 190 6.91 -24.46 10.95
C ASP A 190 6.73 -25.61 9.95
N VAL A 191 6.40 -26.81 10.43
CA VAL A 191 6.10 -27.96 9.56
C VAL A 191 4.94 -27.64 8.62
N MET A 192 3.84 -27.10 9.16
CA MET A 192 2.67 -26.71 8.36
C MET A 192 3.00 -25.63 7.32
N ALA A 193 3.82 -24.65 7.68
CA ALA A 193 4.25 -23.59 6.77
C ALA A 193 5.11 -24.13 5.61
N ILE A 194 6.04 -25.04 5.91
CA ILE A 194 6.87 -25.71 4.90
C ILE A 194 5.99 -26.52 3.95
N GLU A 195 5.08 -27.33 4.47
CA GLU A 195 4.17 -28.11 3.63
C GLU A 195 3.28 -27.21 2.76
N HIS A 196 2.74 -26.12 3.31
CA HIS A 196 1.93 -25.18 2.55
C HIS A 196 2.73 -24.53 1.41
N ARG A 197 3.99 -24.14 1.67
CA ARG A 197 4.90 -23.62 0.65
C ARG A 197 5.16 -24.64 -0.45
N GLN A 198 5.48 -25.88 -0.10
CA GLN A 198 5.69 -26.95 -1.08
C GLN A 198 4.44 -27.22 -1.92
N ARG A 199 3.24 -27.21 -1.31
CA ARG A 199 1.98 -27.36 -2.05
C ARG A 199 1.77 -26.19 -3.01
N ALA A 200 2.07 -24.96 -2.61
CA ALA A 200 1.97 -23.78 -3.47
C ALA A 200 2.94 -23.87 -4.67
N GLU A 201 4.20 -24.22 -4.44
CA GLU A 201 5.22 -24.40 -5.49
C GLU A 201 4.80 -25.50 -6.48
N ARG A 202 4.30 -26.64 -5.99
CA ARG A 202 3.78 -27.71 -6.85
C ARG A 202 2.61 -27.23 -7.71
N ARG A 203 1.73 -26.36 -7.19
CA ARG A 203 0.61 -25.78 -7.95
C ARG A 203 1.12 -24.82 -9.03
N VAL A 204 2.09 -23.98 -8.71
CA VAL A 204 2.73 -23.06 -9.68
C VAL A 204 3.40 -23.85 -10.80
N LYS A 205 4.20 -24.86 -10.47
CA LYS A 205 4.85 -25.72 -11.48
C LYS A 205 3.84 -26.42 -12.39
N ARG A 206 2.79 -27.01 -11.82
CA ARG A 206 1.71 -27.64 -12.61
C ARG A 206 0.96 -26.66 -13.50
N ARG A 207 0.84 -25.39 -13.09
CA ARG A 207 0.22 -24.35 -13.92
C ARG A 207 1.14 -23.98 -15.09
N ALA A 208 2.42 -23.74 -14.82
CA ALA A 208 3.42 -23.46 -15.85
C ALA A 208 3.51 -24.58 -16.90
N GLU A 209 3.53 -25.85 -16.47
CA GLU A 209 3.54 -26.99 -17.40
C GLU A 209 2.28 -27.08 -18.27
N ARG A 210 1.12 -26.61 -17.79
CA ARG A 210 -0.12 -26.55 -18.61
C ARG A 210 -0.04 -25.40 -19.60
N GLU A 211 0.37 -24.22 -19.14
CA GLU A 211 0.54 -23.04 -19.99
C GLU A 211 1.55 -23.29 -21.11
N GLU A 212 2.63 -24.02 -20.85
CA GLU A 212 3.62 -24.41 -21.87
C GLU A 212 3.03 -25.36 -22.92
N ARG A 213 2.23 -26.35 -22.50
CA ARG A 213 1.52 -27.25 -23.44
C ARG A 213 0.52 -26.48 -24.29
N ASP A 214 -0.24 -25.57 -23.68
CA ASP A 214 -1.21 -24.74 -24.37
C ASP A 214 -0.52 -23.81 -25.36
N PHE A 215 0.59 -23.18 -24.95
CA PHE A 215 1.43 -22.36 -25.82
C PHE A 215 1.92 -23.16 -27.04
N HIS A 216 2.44 -24.36 -26.82
CA HIS A 216 2.92 -25.22 -27.90
C HIS A 216 1.78 -25.65 -28.85
N HIS A 217 0.58 -25.90 -28.32
CA HIS A 217 -0.59 -26.24 -29.12
C HIS A 217 -1.07 -25.04 -29.96
N ILE A 218 -1.13 -23.85 -29.36
CA ILE A 218 -1.48 -22.59 -30.04
C ILE A 218 -0.48 -22.30 -31.15
N GLN A 219 0.83 -22.43 -30.88
CA GLN A 219 1.87 -22.20 -31.87
C GLN A 219 1.73 -23.13 -33.08
N LYS A 220 1.54 -24.44 -32.86
CA LYS A 220 1.32 -25.40 -33.95
C LYS A 220 0.07 -25.09 -34.77
N ARG A 221 -1.00 -24.62 -34.12
CA ARG A 221 -2.22 -24.20 -34.82
C ARG A 221 -1.96 -22.97 -35.67
N TYR A 222 -1.26 -21.97 -35.11
CA TYR A 222 -0.90 -20.75 -35.81
C TYR A 222 -0.02 -21.05 -37.03
N GLU A 223 1.03 -21.86 -36.90
CA GLU A 223 1.89 -22.26 -38.02
C GLU A 223 1.10 -22.92 -39.17
N ARG A 224 0.12 -23.77 -38.85
CA ARG A 224 -0.75 -24.38 -39.88
C ARG A 224 -1.67 -23.36 -40.54
N GLU A 225 -2.24 -22.43 -39.79
CA GLU A 225 -3.04 -21.33 -40.33
C GLU A 225 -2.19 -20.39 -41.19
N GLU A 226 -0.95 -20.11 -40.78
CA GLU A 226 0.03 -19.30 -41.53
C GLU A 226 0.36 -19.95 -42.87
N GLN A 227 0.60 -21.27 -42.90
CA GLN A 227 0.85 -22.01 -44.14
C GLN A 227 -0.36 -21.99 -45.08
N LYS A 228 -1.59 -22.05 -44.54
CA LYS A 228 -2.81 -21.89 -45.36
C LYS A 228 -2.89 -20.49 -45.94
N ARG A 229 -2.70 -19.45 -45.11
CA ARG A 229 -2.67 -18.05 -45.56
C ARG A 229 -1.60 -17.81 -46.63
N ALA A 230 -0.42 -18.40 -46.49
CA ALA A 230 0.65 -18.28 -47.49
C ALA A 230 0.28 -18.94 -48.83
N LYS A 231 -0.38 -20.11 -48.80
CA LYS A 231 -0.89 -20.77 -50.01
C LYS A 231 -2.01 -19.97 -50.66
N GLU A 232 -2.97 -19.46 -49.88
CA GLU A 232 -4.05 -18.59 -50.36
C GLU A 232 -3.50 -17.29 -50.97
N ALA A 233 -2.46 -16.70 -50.36
CA ALA A 233 -1.78 -15.54 -50.90
C ALA A 233 -1.02 -15.84 -52.20
N MET A 234 -0.40 -17.02 -52.33
CA MET A 234 0.19 -17.45 -53.60
C MET A 234 -0.87 -17.61 -54.69
N LEU A 235 -1.97 -18.29 -54.40
CA LEU A 235 -3.08 -18.46 -55.35
C LEU A 235 -3.66 -17.10 -55.77
N SER A 236 -3.89 -16.20 -54.82
CA SER A 236 -4.37 -14.84 -55.10
C SER A 236 -3.40 -14.04 -55.96
N ARG A 237 -2.08 -14.24 -55.78
CA ARG A 237 -1.04 -13.60 -56.58
C ARG A 237 -1.01 -14.17 -58.00
N GLU A 238 -1.13 -15.49 -58.16
CA GLU A 238 -1.21 -16.15 -59.47
C GLU A 238 -2.46 -15.74 -60.24
N ASP A 239 -3.62 -15.75 -59.58
CA ASP A 239 -4.89 -15.27 -60.14
C ASP A 239 -4.80 -13.79 -60.53
N GLY A 240 -4.17 -12.96 -59.69
CA GLY A 240 -3.91 -11.55 -60.00
C GLY A 240 -2.99 -11.35 -61.21
N VAL A 241 -1.95 -12.17 -61.35
CA VAL A 241 -1.05 -12.17 -62.52
C VAL A 241 -1.82 -12.60 -63.78
N SER A 242 -2.66 -13.64 -63.69
CA SER A 242 -3.49 -14.09 -64.80
C SER A 242 -4.47 -13.00 -65.24
N LEU A 243 -5.16 -12.36 -64.28
CA LEU A 243 -6.06 -11.24 -64.54
C LEU A 243 -5.34 -10.07 -65.21
N MET A 244 -4.14 -9.71 -64.74
CA MET A 244 -3.32 -8.66 -65.36
C MET A 244 -2.92 -9.01 -66.80
N ARG A 245 -2.63 -10.28 -67.08
CA ARG A 245 -2.32 -10.78 -68.42
C ARG A 245 -3.53 -10.67 -69.34
N ASP A 246 -4.71 -11.02 -68.85
CA ASP A 246 -5.98 -10.88 -69.58
C ASP A 246 -6.35 -9.41 -69.83
N ILE A 247 -6.12 -8.53 -68.86
CA ILE A 247 -6.30 -7.07 -69.02
C ILE A 247 -5.34 -6.51 -70.06
N GLN A 248 -4.07 -6.93 -70.05
CA GLN A 248 -3.08 -6.52 -71.06
C GLN A 248 -3.47 -7.02 -72.44
N TRP A 249 -3.95 -8.27 -72.56
CA TRP A 249 -4.46 -8.82 -73.82
C TRP A 249 -5.67 -8.04 -74.35
N LYS A 250 -6.65 -7.74 -73.48
CA LYS A 250 -7.81 -6.91 -73.85
C LYS A 250 -7.43 -5.48 -74.21
N LYS A 251 -6.46 -4.87 -73.52
CA LYS A 251 -5.90 -3.55 -73.88
C LYS A 251 -5.18 -3.59 -75.23
N ALA A 252 -4.40 -4.63 -75.52
CA ALA A 252 -3.73 -4.79 -76.81
C ALA A 252 -4.72 -4.98 -77.98
N LEU A 253 -5.82 -5.70 -77.74
CA LEU A 253 -6.94 -5.81 -78.67
C LEU A 253 -7.65 -4.46 -78.88
N ALA A 254 -7.86 -3.68 -77.81
CA ALA A 254 -8.45 -2.34 -77.90
C ALA A 254 -7.53 -1.33 -78.61
N SER A 255 -6.21 -1.40 -78.41
CA SER A 255 -5.24 -0.56 -79.14
C SER A 255 -5.10 -0.96 -80.62
N ASN A 256 -5.22 -2.25 -80.94
CA ASN A 256 -5.30 -2.71 -82.34
C ASN A 256 -6.66 -2.39 -83.00
N GLY A 257 -7.70 -2.15 -82.21
CA GLY A 257 -8.99 -1.61 -82.68
C GLY A 257 -8.96 -0.10 -82.94
N ALA A 258 -8.25 0.67 -82.12
CA ALA A 258 -8.14 2.13 -82.25
C ALA A 258 -7.22 2.61 -83.39
N GLY A 259 -6.42 1.71 -83.99
CA GLY A 259 -5.58 2.01 -85.15
C GLY A 259 -6.26 1.86 -86.52
N ARG A 260 -7.58 1.60 -86.57
CA ARG A 260 -8.32 1.44 -87.84
C ARG A 260 -9.21 2.62 -88.24
N ASP A 261 -9.37 3.63 -87.38
CA ASP A 261 -10.12 4.86 -87.69
C ASP A 261 -9.22 6.11 -87.54
N SER A 262 -8.26 6.26 -88.44
CA SER A 262 -7.65 7.54 -88.77
C SER A 262 -7.23 7.55 -90.25
N ARG A 263 -8.23 7.78 -91.10
CA ARG A 263 -8.08 8.34 -92.44
C ARG A 263 -8.93 9.60 -92.53
#